data_AF-A0A0P9DUN0-F1
#
_entry.id   AF-A0A0P9DUN0-F1
#
_cell.length_a   1.000
_cell.length_b   1.000
_cell.length_c   1.000
_cell.angle_alpha   90.00
_cell.angle_beta   90.00
_cell.angle_gamma   90.00
#
_symmetry.space_group_name_H-M   'P 1'
#
loop_
_entity.id
_entity.type
_entity.pdbx_description
1 polymer ?
#
loop_
_entity_poly.entity_id
_entity_poly.type
_entity_poly.pdbx_seq_one_letter_code
_entity_poly.pdbx_strand_id
1 'polypeptide(L)'
;MGFQTEFNSVCKFKSEQELFELLEYGRGKMMKSGFRVFPTGQKVIAYTPDNQAIAIVKILASIAEINFQGEEVTQVEMELVRKLNEEEARIQTSLAHEMFFGDRA
;
A
#
# COMPACT_ATOMS: atom_id res chain seq x y z
N MET A 1 -8.44 10.40 24.85
CA MET A 1 -9.21 9.22 24.38
C MET A 1 -9.77 9.53 23.00
N GLY A 2 -9.07 9.14 21.94
CA GLY A 2 -9.53 9.30 20.56
C GLY A 2 -9.02 8.16 19.70
N PHE A 3 -9.78 7.77 18.68
CA PHE A 3 -9.37 6.76 17.71
C PHE A 3 -8.52 7.45 16.63
N GLN A 4 -7.21 7.37 16.75
CA GLN A 4 -6.29 7.96 15.78
C GLN A 4 -6.16 7.02 14.58
N THR A 5 -6.38 7.53 13.37
CA THR A 5 -6.24 6.73 12.15
C THR A 5 -5.62 7.51 11.00
N GLU A 6 -4.92 6.80 10.12
CA GLU A 6 -4.33 7.33 8.88
C GLU A 6 -5.15 6.87 7.68
N PHE A 7 -5.59 7.80 6.83
CA PHE A 7 -6.24 7.48 5.55
C PHE A 7 -5.18 7.34 4.46
N ASN A 8 -5.18 6.21 3.75
CA ASN A 8 -4.24 5.97 2.67
C ASN A 8 -4.95 5.80 1.32
N SER A 9 -4.46 6.54 0.33
CA SER A 9 -4.90 6.49 -1.07
C SER A 9 -3.91 5.74 -1.97
N VAL A 10 -2.78 5.29 -1.42
CA VAL A 10 -1.71 4.56 -2.13
C VAL A 10 -1.21 3.38 -1.30
N CYS A 11 -0.70 2.34 -1.97
CA CYS A 11 -0.12 1.18 -1.31
C CYS A 11 1.40 1.18 -1.46
N LYS A 12 2.14 1.41 -0.38
CA LYS A 12 3.60 1.20 -0.37
C LYS A 12 3.93 -0.11 0.32
N PHE A 13 4.65 -1.02 -0.32
CA PHE A 13 5.10 -2.26 0.33
C PHE A 13 6.22 -2.01 1.35
N LYS A 14 6.27 -2.82 2.41
CA LYS A 14 7.37 -2.75 3.40
C LYS A 14 8.51 -3.70 3.07
N SER A 15 8.22 -4.82 2.41
CA SER A 15 9.22 -5.80 2.01
C SER A 15 9.10 -6.19 0.55
N GLU A 16 10.23 -6.60 -0.02
CA GLU A 16 10.27 -7.18 -1.37
C GLU A 16 9.46 -8.48 -1.46
N GLN A 17 9.33 -9.21 -0.35
CA GLN A 17 8.56 -10.45 -0.31
C GLN A 17 7.05 -10.20 -0.51
N GLU A 18 6.45 -9.22 0.18
CA GLU A 18 5.04 -8.87 0.00
C GLU A 18 4.75 -8.47 -1.46
N LEU A 19 5.67 -7.71 -2.05
CA LEU A 19 5.59 -7.29 -3.44
C LEU A 19 5.71 -8.47 -4.40
N PHE A 20 6.67 -9.37 -4.16
CA PHE A 20 6.86 -10.57 -4.98
C PHE A 20 5.60 -11.45 -4.97
N GLU A 21 5.02 -11.70 -3.79
CA GLU A 21 3.79 -12.49 -3.65
C GLU A 21 2.65 -11.89 -4.49
N LEU A 22 2.46 -10.57 -4.44
CA LEU A 22 1.46 -9.88 -5.26
C LEU A 22 1.72 -10.06 -6.76
N LEU A 23 2.97 -9.89 -7.21
CA LEU A 23 3.30 -9.92 -8.63
C LEU A 23 3.25 -11.32 -9.23
N GLU A 24 3.60 -12.34 -8.44
CA GLU A 24 3.64 -13.73 -8.88
C GLU A 24 2.25 -14.39 -8.79
N TYR A 25 1.55 -14.22 -7.67
CA TYR A 25 0.27 -14.89 -7.42
C TYR A 25 -0.95 -14.02 -7.76
N GLY A 26 -0.74 -12.76 -8.14
CA GLY A 26 -1.81 -11.82 -8.48
C GLY A 26 -2.62 -11.33 -7.28
N ARG A 27 -2.27 -11.76 -6.06
CA ARG A 27 -2.88 -11.36 -4.80
C ARG A 27 -1.81 -11.28 -3.73
N GLY A 28 -1.97 -10.33 -2.82
CA GLY A 28 -1.01 -10.13 -1.75
C GLY A 28 -1.67 -9.48 -0.54
N LYS A 29 -0.94 -9.52 0.57
CA LYS A 29 -1.29 -8.82 1.80
C LYS A 29 -0.11 -7.97 2.23
N MET A 30 -0.40 -6.82 2.83
CA MET A 30 0.62 -6.01 3.49
C MET A 30 0.22 -5.67 4.92
N MET A 31 1.22 -5.51 5.77
CA MET A 31 1.03 -5.14 7.16
C MET A 31 1.43 -3.68 7.41
N LYS A 32 0.54 -2.93 8.05
CA LYS A 32 0.79 -1.55 8.47
C LYS A 32 0.67 -1.41 9.97
N SER A 33 1.54 -0.57 10.54
CA SER A 33 1.47 -0.19 11.94
C SER A 33 0.43 0.92 12.13
N GLY A 34 -0.27 0.87 13.26
CA GLY A 34 -1.40 1.72 13.60
C GLY A 34 -2.68 1.36 12.83
N PHE A 35 -3.78 2.02 13.20
CA PHE A 35 -5.03 1.92 12.47
C PHE A 35 -5.00 2.76 11.20
N ARG A 36 -5.21 2.10 10.06
CA ARG A 36 -5.21 2.71 8.75
C ARG A 36 -6.48 2.36 7.99
N VAL A 37 -6.95 3.31 7.19
CA VAL A 37 -8.12 3.14 6.34
C VAL A 37 -7.68 3.09 4.89
N PHE A 38 -7.88 1.92 4.28
CA PHE A 38 -7.78 1.74 2.83
C PHE A 38 -9.19 1.53 2.26
N PRO A 39 -9.65 2.36 1.30
CA PRO A 39 -10.98 2.21 0.74
C PRO A 39 -11.15 0.89 -0.03
N THR A 40 -11.90 -0.06 0.53
CA THR A 40 -12.21 -1.34 -0.12
C THR A 40 -12.91 -1.13 -1.47
N GLY A 41 -12.52 -1.91 -2.46
CA GLY A 41 -13.05 -1.87 -3.82
C GLY A 41 -12.37 -0.83 -4.72
N GLN A 42 -11.58 0.10 -4.17
CA GLN A 42 -10.88 1.11 -4.95
C GLN A 42 -9.61 0.57 -5.60
N LYS A 43 -9.31 1.10 -6.80
CA LYS A 43 -8.01 0.89 -7.46
C LYS A 43 -7.03 1.96 -6.98
N VAL A 44 -5.84 1.55 -6.63
CA VAL A 44 -4.77 2.44 -6.15
C VAL A 44 -3.43 2.08 -6.79
N ILE A 45 -2.51 3.03 -6.77
CA ILE A 45 -1.13 2.78 -7.20
C ILE A 45 -0.37 2.09 -6.08
N ALA A 46 0.32 1.01 -6.45
CA ALA A 46 1.26 0.29 -5.62
C ALA A 46 2.69 0.78 -5.86
N TYR A 47 3.47 0.88 -4.79
CA TYR A 47 4.84 1.34 -4.76
C TYR A 47 5.75 0.32 -4.09
N THR A 48 6.96 0.19 -4.62
CA THR A 48 8.04 -0.60 -4.01
C THR A 48 8.47 -0.02 -2.64
N PRO A 49 9.22 -0.79 -1.83
CA PRO A 49 9.86 -0.26 -0.62
C PRO A 49 10.69 1.01 -0.87
N ASP A 50 11.29 1.12 -2.07
CA ASP A 50 12.08 2.26 -2.54
C ASP A 50 11.26 3.42 -3.13
N ASN A 51 9.95 3.46 -2.87
CA ASN A 51 9.02 4.51 -3.35
C ASN A 51 8.82 4.55 -4.88
N GLN A 52 9.10 3.48 -5.62
CA GLN A 52 8.87 3.45 -7.07
C GLN A 52 7.48 2.88 -7.39
N ALA A 53 6.70 3.57 -8.21
CA ALA A 53 5.40 3.08 -8.66
C ALA A 53 5.57 1.85 -9.56
N ILE A 54 4.79 0.80 -9.34
CA ILE A 54 4.99 -0.49 -10.04
C ILE A 54 3.71 -1.11 -10.61
N ALA A 55 2.57 -0.92 -9.96
CA ALA A 55 1.34 -1.60 -10.37
C ALA A 55 0.08 -0.82 -9.99
N ILE A 56 -1.02 -1.17 -10.66
CA ILE A 56 -2.38 -0.86 -10.20
C ILE A 56 -2.88 -2.07 -9.44
N VAL A 57 -3.33 -1.86 -8.21
CA VAL A 57 -3.94 -2.89 -7.35
C VAL A 57 -5.34 -2.47 -6.97
N LYS A 58 -6.18 -3.43 -6.62
CA LYS A 58 -7.50 -3.18 -6.05
C LYS A 58 -7.53 -3.66 -4.60
N ILE A 59 -7.97 -2.81 -3.70
CA ILE A 59 -8.12 -3.15 -2.27
C ILE A 59 -9.30 -4.11 -2.10
N LEU A 60 -9.06 -5.27 -1.51
CA LEU A 60 -10.07 -6.28 -1.22
C LEU A 60 -10.57 -6.17 0.23
N ALA A 61 -9.65 -5.91 1.16
CA ALA A 61 -9.98 -5.74 2.57
C ALA A 61 -8.98 -4.83 3.28
N SER A 62 -9.45 -4.13 4.31
CA SER A 62 -8.65 -3.34 5.25
C SER A 62 -9.10 -3.71 6.65
N ILE A 63 -8.30 -4.52 7.35
CA ILE A 63 -8.62 -5.13 8.63
C ILE A 63 -7.76 -4.48 9.69
N ALA A 64 -8.38 -3.65 10.53
CA ALA A 64 -7.75 -3.07 11.71
C ALA A 64 -7.87 -4.05 12.88
N GLU A 65 -6.75 -4.38 13.52
CA GLU A 65 -6.70 -5.31 14.65
C GLU A 65 -5.64 -4.90 15.68
N ILE A 66 -5.75 -5.47 16.89
CA ILE A 66 -4.70 -5.43 17.90
C ILE A 66 -4.06 -6.81 17.89
N ASN A 67 -2.76 -6.88 17.60
CA ASN A 67 -2.05 -8.16 17.51
C ASN A 67 -1.81 -8.77 18.91
N PHE A 68 -1.25 -9.99 18.96
CA PHE A 68 -0.97 -10.67 20.24
C PHE A 68 0.04 -9.95 21.14
N GLN A 69 0.81 -9.00 20.61
CA GLN A 69 1.75 -8.16 21.35
C GLN A 69 1.09 -6.86 21.87
N GLY A 70 -0.20 -6.67 21.61
CA GLY A 70 -0.93 -5.47 22.01
C GLY A 70 -0.73 -4.29 21.07
N GLU A 71 -0.12 -4.49 19.90
CA GLU A 71 0.13 -3.42 18.93
C GLU A 71 -1.04 -3.24 17.98
N GLU A 72 -1.39 -1.99 17.73
CA GLU A 72 -2.35 -1.62 16.69
C GLU A 72 -1.73 -1.86 15.31
N VAL A 73 -2.39 -2.69 14.50
CA VAL A 73 -1.96 -2.99 13.14
C VAL A 73 -3.14 -2.97 12.18
N THR A 74 -2.84 -2.76 10.91
CA THR A 74 -3.81 -2.88 9.82
C THR A 74 -3.27 -3.84 8.77
N GLN A 75 -4.02 -4.90 8.51
CA GLN A 75 -3.79 -5.80 7.39
C GLN A 75 -4.57 -5.31 6.17
N VAL A 76 -3.91 -5.25 5.02
CA VAL A 76 -4.54 -4.82 3.78
C VAL A 76 -4.37 -5.91 2.74
N GLU A 77 -5.47 -6.48 2.28
CA GLU A 77 -5.50 -7.46 1.21
C GLU A 77 -5.78 -6.78 -0.12
N MET A 78 -5.09 -7.21 -1.18
CA MET A 78 -5.24 -6.62 -2.50
C MET A 78 -5.04 -7.63 -3.63
N GLU A 79 -5.62 -7.32 -4.78
CA GLU A 79 -5.38 -8.04 -6.03
C GLU A 79 -4.65 -7.15 -7.03
N LEU A 80 -3.74 -7.76 -7.78
CA LEU A 80 -3.05 -7.13 -8.90
C LEU A 80 -4.05 -6.96 -10.05
N VAL A 81 -4.25 -5.72 -10.49
CA VAL A 81 -5.03 -5.44 -11.70
C VAL A 81 -4.12 -5.54 -12.92
N ARG A 82 -2.98 -4.83 -12.89
CA ARG A 82 -1.92 -4.90 -13.90
C ARG A 82 -0.65 -4.22 -13.41
N LYS A 83 0.48 -4.54 -14.04
CA LYS A 83 1.72 -3.76 -13.93
C LYS A 83 1.59 -2.42 -14.66
N LEU A 84 2.30 -1.42 -14.17
CA LEU A 84 2.50 -0.17 -14.89
C LEU A 84 3.49 -0.39 -16.03
N ASN A 85 3.34 0.38 -17.10
CA ASN A 85 4.42 0.52 -18.08
C ASN A 85 5.48 1.53 -17.56
N GLU A 86 6.59 1.65 -18.28
CA GLU A 86 7.72 2.49 -17.86
C GLU A 86 7.34 3.97 -17.70
N GLU A 87 6.53 4.52 -18.60
CA GLU A 87 6.13 5.92 -18.56
C GLU A 87 5.19 6.20 -17.38
N GLU A 88 4.19 5.34 -17.19
CA GLU A 88 3.27 5.41 -16.06
C GLU A 88 4.02 5.31 -14.73
N ALA A 89 4.94 4.35 -14.60
CA ALA A 89 5.77 4.17 -13.41
C ALA A 89 6.61 5.42 -13.13
N ARG A 90 7.26 5.99 -14.15
CA ARG A 90 8.06 7.21 -14.03
C ARG A 90 7.23 8.40 -13.56
N ILE A 91 6.07 8.65 -14.20
CA ILE A 91 5.21 9.78 -13.87
C ILE A 91 4.63 9.63 -12.46
N GLN A 92 4.10 8.45 -12.12
CA GLN A 92 3.51 8.19 -10.81
C GLN A 92 4.55 8.28 -9.69
N THR A 93 5.77 7.80 -9.92
CA THR A 93 6.88 7.94 -8.96
C THR A 93 7.21 9.41 -8.71
N SER A 94 7.30 10.22 -9.78
CA SER A 94 7.58 11.66 -9.66
C SER A 94 6.48 12.39 -8.88
N LEU A 95 5.20 12.12 -9.19
CA LEU A 95 4.07 12.72 -8.49
C LEU A 95 4.01 12.27 -7.03
N ALA A 96 4.29 10.99 -6.75
CA ALA A 96 4.27 10.47 -5.39
C ALA A 96 5.38 11.05 -4.51
N HIS A 97 6.55 11.35 -5.10
CA HIS A 97 7.58 12.09 -4.40
C HIS A 97 7.06 13.47 -3.95
N GLU A 98 6.41 14.23 -4.84
CA GLU A 98 5.84 15.54 -4.48
C GLU A 98 4.68 15.43 -3.47
N MET A 99 3.80 14.44 -3.62
CA MET A 99 2.56 14.37 -2.85
C MET A 99 2.64 13.61 -1.53
N PHE A 100 3.49 12.57 -1.44
CA PHE A 100 3.43 11.59 -0.35
C PHE A 100 4.79 11.30 0.32
N PHE A 101 5.89 11.31 -0.44
CA PHE A 101 7.18 10.79 0.04
C PHE A 101 8.28 11.84 0.24
N GLY A 102 8.19 13.03 -0.38
CA GLY A 102 9.26 14.03 -0.43
C GLY A 102 9.35 14.95 0.79
N ASP A 103 8.22 15.29 1.41
CA ASP A 103 8.18 16.27 2.51
C ASP A 103 8.43 15.68 3.92
N ARG A 104 8.83 14.40 4.00
CA ARG A 104 9.12 13.71 5.28
C ARG A 104 10.63 13.44 5.46
N ALA A 105 11.46 14.45 5.21
CA ALA A 105 12.88 14.45 5.60
C ALA A 105 13.06 14.93 7.05
#